data_AF-A0A084VYQ8-F1
#
_entry.id   AF-A0A084VYQ8-F1
#
_cell.length_a   1.000
_cell.length_b   1.000
_cell.length_c   1.000
_cell.angle_alpha   90.00
_cell.angle_beta   90.00
_cell.angle_gamma   90.00
#
_symmetry.space_group_name_H-M   'P 1'
#
loop_
_entity.id
_entity.type
_entity.pdbx_description
1 polymer ?
#
loop_
_entity_poly.entity_id
_entity_poly.type
_entity_poly.pdbx_seq_one_letter_code
_entity_poly.pdbx_strand_id
1 'polypeptide(L)'
;MQSLRKTTTWMIPSGMRIARMSAGEAGSGAGKGGGGGGSIREAGGSFGKMEVAHEEEYFYKQRQEQLAKLKKQVINQADFHAESIKHHEEAIARHKKAIDELKK
;
A
#
# COMPACT_ATOMS: atom_id res chain seq x y z
N MET A 1 -39.92 -36.10 -28.04
CA MET A 1 -38.80 -35.52 -27.25
C MET A 1 -38.34 -34.25 -27.95
N GLN A 2 -38.84 -33.08 -27.54
CA GLN A 2 -38.41 -31.79 -28.09
C GLN A 2 -37.58 -31.08 -27.00
N SER A 3 -36.30 -30.84 -27.30
CA SER A 3 -35.34 -30.26 -26.35
C SER A 3 -35.50 -28.75 -26.26
N LEU A 4 -35.80 -28.26 -25.07
CA LEU A 4 -35.83 -26.83 -24.76
C LEU A 4 -34.38 -26.36 -24.53
N ARG A 5 -33.77 -25.74 -25.55
CA ARG A 5 -32.51 -25.01 -25.40
C ARG A 5 -32.78 -23.73 -24.61
N LYS A 6 -32.39 -23.71 -23.33
CA LYS A 6 -32.40 -22.49 -22.51
C LYS A 6 -31.24 -21.60 -22.95
N THR A 7 -31.49 -20.65 -23.84
CA THR A 7 -30.52 -19.61 -24.20
C THR A 7 -30.55 -18.51 -23.14
N THR A 8 -29.68 -18.60 -22.15
CA THR A 8 -29.44 -17.50 -21.20
C THR A 8 -28.54 -16.47 -21.89
N THR A 9 -29.14 -15.60 -22.68
CA THR A 9 -28.42 -14.45 -23.25
C THR A 9 -28.18 -13.44 -22.13
N TRP A 10 -26.96 -13.45 -21.57
CA TRP A 10 -26.53 -12.44 -20.62
C TRP A 10 -26.32 -11.13 -21.39
N MET A 11 -27.30 -10.22 -21.32
CA MET A 11 -27.19 -8.89 -21.93
C MET A 11 -26.14 -8.09 -21.16
N ILE A 12 -24.95 -7.98 -21.74
CA ILE A 12 -23.92 -7.04 -21.28
C ILE A 12 -24.33 -5.64 -21.76
N PRO A 13 -24.56 -4.65 -20.87
CA PRO A 13 -24.96 -3.32 -21.28
C PRO A 13 -23.87 -2.65 -22.14
N SER A 14 -24.29 -2.09 -23.28
CA SER A 14 -23.43 -1.49 -24.33
C SER A 14 -22.62 -0.24 -23.91
N GLY A 15 -22.53 0.07 -22.62
CA GLY A 15 -21.88 1.27 -22.08
C GLY A 15 -20.45 1.06 -21.55
N MET A 16 -20.00 -0.18 -21.34
CA MET A 16 -18.67 -0.43 -20.77
C MET A 16 -17.62 -0.56 -21.88
N ARG A 17 -17.28 0.56 -22.55
CA ARG A 17 -16.03 0.62 -23.33
C ARG A 17 -14.86 0.63 -22.35
N ILE A 18 -14.24 -0.53 -22.13
CA ILE A 18 -12.91 -0.57 -21.52
C ILE A 18 -11.98 0.17 -22.49
N ALA A 19 -11.62 1.41 -22.15
CA ALA A 19 -10.56 2.11 -22.85
C ALA A 19 -9.30 1.25 -22.72
N ARG A 20 -8.92 0.57 -23.80
CA ARG A 20 -7.61 -0.06 -23.94
C ARG A 20 -6.61 1.08 -23.90
N MET A 21 -6.11 1.41 -22.71
CA MET A 21 -5.00 2.34 -22.57
C MET A 21 -3.79 1.64 -23.21
N SER A 22 -3.48 1.99 -24.46
CA SER A 22 -2.19 1.70 -25.04
C SER A 22 -1.15 2.11 -24.01
N ALA A 23 -0.38 1.13 -23.52
CA ALA A 23 0.76 1.41 -22.70
C ALA A 23 1.72 2.22 -23.58
N GLY A 24 1.75 3.54 -23.38
CA GLY A 24 2.82 4.37 -23.92
C GLY A 24 4.16 3.74 -23.54
N GLU A 25 5.06 3.71 -24.51
CA GLU A 25 6.40 3.16 -24.35
C GLU A 25 7.09 3.84 -23.17
N ALA A 26 7.71 3.06 -22.29
CA ALA A 26 8.49 3.60 -21.18
C ALA A 26 9.56 4.54 -21.74
N GLY A 27 9.46 5.84 -21.44
CA GLY A 27 10.30 6.90 -22.01
C GLY A 27 9.61 7.85 -22.99
N SER A 28 8.31 7.67 -23.27
CA SER A 28 7.49 8.72 -23.88
C SER A 28 7.21 9.78 -22.81
N GLY A 29 7.94 10.91 -22.86
CA GLY A 29 7.91 11.99 -21.87
C GLY A 29 6.54 12.65 -21.60
N ALA A 30 5.49 12.23 -22.28
CA ALA A 30 4.10 12.65 -22.04
C ALA A 30 3.20 11.44 -21.75
N GLY A 31 3.13 11.02 -20.49
CA GLY A 31 2.01 10.19 -20.01
C GLY A 31 2.40 8.89 -19.32
N LYS A 32 2.43 8.95 -17.98
CA LYS A 32 1.71 8.06 -17.04
C LYS A 32 2.01 8.37 -15.56
N GLY A 33 2.95 9.27 -15.27
CA GLY A 33 3.13 9.80 -13.92
C GLY A 33 4.18 10.90 -13.91
N GLY A 34 3.81 12.10 -13.49
CA GLY A 34 4.73 13.24 -13.34
C GLY A 34 4.73 14.16 -14.55
N GLY A 35 4.26 15.39 -14.34
CA GLY A 35 4.17 16.43 -15.36
C GLY A 35 5.51 16.78 -16.01
N GLY A 36 5.43 17.40 -17.19
CA GLY A 36 6.55 17.74 -18.08
C GLY A 36 7.79 18.28 -17.35
N GLY A 37 8.72 17.37 -17.06
CA GLY A 37 9.98 17.64 -16.39
C GLY A 37 11.04 18.10 -17.36
N GLY A 38 10.85 19.26 -17.99
CA GLY A 38 11.85 19.92 -18.82
C GLY A 38 12.13 19.25 -20.18
N SER A 39 12.69 20.03 -21.11
CA SER A 39 12.96 19.65 -22.50
C SER A 39 13.84 18.40 -22.66
N ILE A 40 14.59 18.00 -21.64
CA ILE A 40 15.50 16.84 -21.66
C ILE A 40 14.74 15.52 -21.47
N ARG A 41 13.68 15.48 -20.63
CA ARG A 41 12.81 14.30 -20.48
C ARG A 41 11.81 14.15 -21.61
N GLU A 42 11.28 15.27 -22.08
CA GLU A 42 10.35 15.32 -23.22
C GLU A 42 11.01 14.84 -24.52
N ALA A 43 12.28 15.18 -24.75
CA ALA A 43 13.00 14.77 -25.96
C ALA A 43 13.29 13.26 -26.07
N GLY A 44 13.07 12.46 -25.01
CA GLY A 44 13.08 10.99 -25.10
C GLY A 44 14.41 10.35 -25.52
N GLY A 45 15.54 11.03 -25.31
CA GLY A 45 16.88 10.55 -25.65
C GLY A 45 17.43 9.49 -24.67
N SER A 46 18.59 8.90 -25.00
CA SER A 46 19.27 7.90 -24.14
C SER A 46 19.57 8.43 -22.73
N PHE A 47 19.94 9.70 -22.61
CA PHE A 47 20.18 10.37 -21.32
C PHE A 47 18.89 10.57 -20.51
N GLY A 48 17.76 10.93 -21.15
CA GLY A 48 16.47 11.04 -20.46
C GLY A 48 15.96 9.70 -19.91
N LYS A 49 16.21 8.60 -20.62
CA LYS A 49 15.89 7.24 -20.14
C LYS A 49 16.74 6.82 -18.93
N MET A 50 18.02 7.19 -18.92
CA MET A 50 18.92 6.92 -17.80
C MET A 50 18.54 7.72 -16.55
N GLU A 51 18.18 9.00 -16.71
CA GLU A 51 17.71 9.84 -15.61
C GLU A 51 16.42 9.30 -14.98
N VAL A 52 15.46 8.84 -15.78
CA VAL A 52 14.22 8.22 -15.27
C VAL A 52 14.51 6.95 -14.47
N ALA A 53 15.41 6.08 -14.96
CA ALA A 53 15.77 4.85 -14.25
C ALA A 53 16.40 5.15 -12.87
N HIS A 54 17.31 6.13 -12.80
CA HIS A 54 17.92 6.51 -11.53
C HIS A 54 16.92 7.12 -10.55
N GLU A 55 15.98 7.93 -11.02
CA GLU A 55 14.92 8.46 -10.18
C GLU A 55 13.98 7.36 -9.68
N GLU A 56 13.57 6.45 -10.55
CA GLU A 56 12.73 5.31 -10.17
C GLU A 56 13.41 4.44 -9.11
N GLU A 57 14.71 4.18 -9.24
CA GLU A 57 15.49 3.47 -8.23
C GLU A 57 15.53 4.22 -6.89
N TYR A 58 15.74 5.54 -6.91
CA TYR A 58 15.75 6.37 -5.71
C TYR A 58 14.41 6.30 -4.98
N PHE A 59 13.30 6.54 -5.70
CA PHE A 59 11.97 6.49 -5.11
C PHE A 59 11.58 5.08 -4.66
N TYR A 60 12.03 4.04 -5.37
CA TYR A 60 11.83 2.67 -4.93
C TYR A 60 12.52 2.41 -3.59
N LYS A 61 13.80 2.76 -3.45
CA LYS A 61 14.54 2.63 -2.19
C LYS A 61 13.87 3.42 -1.06
N GLN A 62 13.48 4.67 -1.33
CA GLN A 62 12.80 5.52 -0.34
C GLN A 62 11.47 4.92 0.13
N ARG A 63 10.65 4.36 -0.79
CA ARG A 63 9.41 3.66 -0.41
C ARG A 63 9.70 2.41 0.43
N GLN A 64 10.73 1.64 0.11
CA GLN A 64 11.11 0.46 0.88
C GLN A 64 11.56 0.84 2.30
N GLU A 65 12.35 1.90 2.45
CA GLU A 65 12.77 2.42 3.75
C GLU A 65 11.58 2.88 4.61
N GLN A 66 10.63 3.59 4.00
CA GLN A 66 9.40 4.01 4.69
C GLN A 66 8.58 2.82 5.16
N LEU A 67 8.41 1.80 4.31
CA LEU A 67 7.70 0.56 4.69
C LEU A 67 8.42 -0.20 5.81
N ALA A 68 9.74 -0.29 5.76
CA ALA A 68 10.54 -0.92 6.81
C ALA A 68 10.38 -0.19 8.14
N LYS A 69 10.41 1.16 8.12
CA LYS A 69 10.20 1.99 9.32
C LYS A 69 8.82 1.77 9.92
N LEU A 70 7.76 1.76 9.11
CA LEU A 70 6.40 1.51 9.57
C LEU A 70 6.26 0.13 10.21
N LYS A 71 6.80 -0.92 9.57
CA LYS A 71 6.79 -2.28 10.14
C LYS A 71 7.48 -2.33 11.50
N LYS A 72 8.67 -1.72 11.61
CA LYS A 72 9.42 -1.66 12.87
C LYS A 72 8.65 -0.92 13.96
N GLN A 73 8.00 0.21 13.63
CA GLN A 73 7.19 0.96 14.58
C GLN A 73 6.01 0.15 15.11
N VAL A 74 5.32 -0.59 14.23
CA VAL A 74 4.19 -1.45 14.63
C VAL A 74 4.63 -2.57 15.56
N ILE A 75 5.75 -3.25 15.25
CA ILE A 75 6.30 -4.32 16.10
C ILE A 75 6.67 -3.76 17.47
N ASN A 76 7.45 -2.67 17.51
CA ASN A 76 7.87 -2.03 18.75
C ASN A 76 6.67 -1.55 19.59
N GLN A 77 5.62 -1.07 18.94
CA GLN A 77 4.40 -0.64 19.64
C GLN A 77 3.65 -1.82 20.27
N ALA A 78 3.60 -2.96 19.59
CA ALA A 78 3.00 -4.18 20.13
C ALA A 78 3.74 -4.65 21.39
N ASP A 79 5.08 -4.68 21.33
CA ASP A 79 5.92 -5.07 22.47
C ASP A 79 5.74 -4.11 23.65
N PHE A 80 5.78 -2.80 23.40
CA PHE A 80 5.56 -1.78 24.44
C PHE A 80 4.20 -1.92 25.12
N HIS A 81 3.12 -2.15 24.34
CA HIS A 81 1.78 -2.35 24.90
C HIS A 81 1.68 -3.65 25.69
N ALA A 82 2.34 -4.73 25.23
CA ALA A 82 2.37 -5.98 25.98
C ALA A 82 3.07 -5.82 27.35
N GLU A 83 4.17 -5.07 27.41
CA GLU A 83 4.85 -4.74 28.67
C GLU A 83 3.99 -3.85 29.57
N SER A 84 3.35 -2.82 29.00
CA SER A 84 2.46 -1.92 29.73
C SER A 84 1.28 -2.68 30.36
N ILE A 85 0.66 -3.62 29.62
CA ILE A 85 -0.43 -4.46 30.14
C ILE A 85 0.05 -5.27 31.35
N LYS A 86 1.21 -5.94 31.25
CA LYS A 86 1.77 -6.71 32.38
C LYS A 86 1.98 -5.84 33.62
N HIS A 87 2.57 -4.65 33.45
CA HIS A 87 2.78 -3.74 34.56
C HIS A 87 1.45 -3.27 35.18
N HIS A 88 0.42 -3.01 34.37
CA HIS A 88 -0.91 -2.66 34.86
C HIS A 88 -1.59 -3.82 35.58
N GLU A 89 -1.46 -5.05 35.08
CA GLU A 89 -1.96 -6.26 35.75
C GLU A 89 -1.32 -6.46 37.13
N GLU A 90 0.01 -6.28 37.24
CA GLU A 90 0.71 -6.33 38.51
C GLU A 90 0.22 -5.26 39.50
N ALA A 91 0.02 -4.02 39.04
CA ALA A 91 -0.51 -2.94 39.87
C ALA A 91 -1.93 -3.27 40.36
N ILE A 92 -2.80 -3.76 39.49
CA ILE A 92 -4.14 -4.22 39.84
C ILE A 92 -4.08 -5.34 40.88
N ALA A 93 -3.18 -6.32 40.71
CA ALA A 93 -3.01 -7.41 41.66
C ALA A 93 -2.57 -6.92 43.05
N ARG A 94 -1.64 -5.96 43.11
CA ARG A 94 -1.21 -5.32 44.37
C ARG A 94 -2.38 -4.59 45.04
N HIS A 95 -3.14 -3.80 44.28
CA HIS A 95 -4.29 -3.08 44.82
C HIS A 95 -5.40 -4.00 45.30
N LYS A 96 -5.68 -5.09 44.59
CA LYS A 96 -6.65 -6.12 45.03
C LYS A 96 -6.24 -6.73 46.37
N LYS A 97 -4.97 -7.13 46.52
CA LYS A 97 -4.44 -7.67 47.79
C LYS A 97 -4.61 -6.67 48.94
N ALA A 98 -4.26 -5.39 48.73
CA ALA A 98 -4.42 -4.36 49.74
C ALA A 98 -5.89 -4.16 50.14
N ILE A 99 -6.83 -4.23 49.19
CA ILE A 99 -8.27 -4.16 49.48
C ILE A 99 -8.73 -5.37 50.30
N ASP A 100 -8.26 -6.58 49.97
CA ASP A 100 -8.62 -7.81 50.70
C ASP A 100 -8.07 -7.80 52.13
N GLU A 101 -6.87 -7.24 52.34
CA GLU A 101 -6.30 -7.02 53.68
C GLU A 101 -7.10 -6.00 54.50
N LEU A 102 -7.62 -4.93 53.88
CA LEU A 102 -8.45 -3.93 54.55
C LEU A 102 -9.89 -4.41 54.84
N LYS A 103 -10.37 -5.41 54.11
CA LYS A 103 -11.70 -6.01 54.32
C LYS A 103 -11.72 -7.09 55.41
N LYS A 104 -10.55 -7.53 55.86
CA LYS A 104 -10.38 -8.45 57.00
C LYS A 104 -10.44 -7.67 58.31
#